data_AF-A0A644ZUD4-F1
#
_entry.id   AF-A0A644ZUD4-F1
#
_cell.length_a   1.000
_cell.length_b   1.000
_cell.length_c   1.000
_cell.angle_alpha   90.00
_cell.angle_beta   90.00
_cell.angle_gamma   90.00
#
_symmetry.space_group_name_H-M   'P 1'
#
loop_
_entity.id
_entity.type
_entity.pdbx_description
1 polymer ?
#
loop_
_entity_poly.entity_id
_entity_poly.type
_entity_poly.pdbx_seq_one_letter_code
_entity_poly.pdbx_strand_id
1 'polypeptide(L)'
;MVKAWLLQGHRVDGRQKNEIRALAAEVGVVPRVHGSGMFTRGQTQVLSVCTLNTLSAAQKLDTIWEEESKRYMHHYNFPSYSVGEARGSRSTNRREYGHGALAERALEPVLPAQEDFPYAIRVVSEVTSSNGSTSQGSVCGSTLALMDAGVPIKAPVAGISCGLIQDGDTFTTFIDIQGVEDFHGEMDFKVAGTKDGITAIQMDLKNDGLTHAIIKEALETTRDARLAILDEIMLPCIKEPRAEVSQYAPKMYKMKIDVDKIREVIGSGGKVIQKIVAETGAKIDIEDDGTIYIAGVDAASCEAAKKAIETIVFVPEVGALYYGKVVRILTFGAFVELAPGKDGMVHISKLAERRVEKVEDVVNIGDMIWVKVTEIDEKGRVNLSYKDALRDIKANEGVKKES
;
A
#
# COMPACT_ATOMS: atom_id res chain seq x y z
N MET A 1 -21.37 -44.84 5.78
CA MET A 1 -22.56 -44.30 5.06
C MET A 1 -22.17 -43.21 4.08
N VAL A 2 -21.60 -42.08 4.50
CA VAL A 2 -21.26 -40.95 3.59
C VAL A 2 -20.29 -41.34 2.47
N LYS A 3 -19.19 -42.04 2.77
CA LYS A 3 -18.24 -42.53 1.74
C LYS A 3 -18.95 -43.36 0.66
N ALA A 4 -19.81 -44.31 1.05
CA ALA A 4 -20.57 -45.12 0.10
C ALA A 4 -21.53 -44.29 -0.77
N TRP A 5 -22.11 -43.23 -0.22
CA TRP A 5 -22.99 -42.30 -0.94
C TRP A 5 -22.21 -41.50 -2.00
N LEU A 6 -21.05 -40.98 -1.61
CA LEU A 6 -20.15 -40.26 -2.51
C LEU A 6 -19.59 -41.16 -3.62
N LEU A 7 -19.30 -42.44 -3.32
CA LEU A 7 -18.87 -43.42 -4.33
C LEU A 7 -19.95 -43.73 -5.37
N GLN A 8 -21.22 -43.56 -5.02
CA GLN A 8 -22.34 -43.65 -5.97
C GLN A 8 -22.53 -42.35 -6.78
N GLY A 9 -21.67 -41.34 -6.57
CA GLY A 9 -21.75 -40.03 -7.23
C GLY A 9 -22.76 -39.08 -6.59
N HIS A 10 -23.32 -39.42 -5.43
CA HIS A 10 -24.31 -38.58 -4.74
C HIS A 10 -23.66 -37.73 -3.66
N ARG A 11 -23.94 -36.43 -3.66
CA ARG A 11 -23.50 -35.48 -2.63
C ARG A 11 -24.52 -35.38 -1.51
N VAL A 12 -24.05 -34.99 -0.32
CA VAL A 12 -24.89 -34.91 0.89
C VAL A 12 -25.96 -33.81 0.80
N ASP A 13 -25.72 -32.79 -0.03
CA ASP A 13 -26.63 -31.67 -0.27
C ASP A 13 -27.35 -31.76 -1.62
N GLY A 14 -27.23 -32.89 -2.33
CA GLY A 14 -27.92 -33.17 -3.58
C GLY A 14 -27.32 -32.51 -4.84
N ARG A 15 -26.23 -31.75 -4.70
CA ARG A 15 -25.53 -31.13 -5.84
C ARG A 15 -24.91 -32.15 -6.78
N GLN A 16 -24.69 -31.74 -8.02
CA GLN A 16 -23.83 -32.45 -8.97
C GLN A 16 -22.35 -32.31 -8.60
N LYS A 17 -21.51 -33.17 -9.18
CA LYS A 17 -20.06 -33.20 -8.88
C LYS A 17 -19.31 -31.90 -9.22
N ASN A 18 -19.77 -31.17 -10.24
CA ASN A 18 -19.18 -29.93 -10.74
C ASN A 18 -20.01 -28.68 -10.37
N GLU A 19 -20.95 -28.81 -9.45
CA GLU A 19 -21.82 -27.71 -9.02
C GLU A 19 -21.28 -27.00 -7.77
N ILE A 20 -21.13 -25.69 -7.86
CA ILE A 20 -20.72 -24.81 -6.76
C ILE A 20 -21.94 -24.45 -5.92
N ARG A 21 -21.78 -24.31 -4.59
CA ARG A 21 -22.86 -23.78 -3.73
C ARG A 21 -23.23 -22.36 -4.12
N ALA A 22 -24.42 -21.93 -3.72
CA ALA A 22 -24.86 -20.55 -3.91
C ALA A 22 -23.80 -19.53 -3.46
N LEU A 23 -23.48 -18.60 -4.34
CA LEU A 23 -22.44 -17.60 -4.12
C LEU A 23 -23.05 -16.22 -3.89
N ALA A 24 -22.40 -15.41 -3.06
CA ALA A 24 -22.68 -13.99 -2.91
C ALA A 24 -21.40 -13.24 -2.54
N ALA A 25 -21.29 -12.00 -3.01
CA ALA A 25 -20.20 -11.09 -2.69
C ALA A 25 -20.75 -9.69 -2.41
N GLU A 26 -20.17 -9.03 -1.42
CA GLU A 26 -20.47 -7.64 -1.08
C GLU A 26 -19.16 -6.90 -0.74
N VAL A 27 -19.11 -5.60 -1.01
CA VAL A 27 -17.98 -4.71 -0.66
C VAL A 27 -18.49 -3.52 0.15
N GLY A 28 -17.61 -2.86 0.92
CA GLY A 28 -17.98 -1.70 1.73
C GLY A 28 -18.96 -2.03 2.88
N VAL A 29 -18.91 -3.27 3.38
CA VAL A 29 -19.82 -3.82 4.40
C VAL A 29 -19.63 -3.15 5.76
N VAL A 30 -18.39 -2.85 6.14
CA VAL A 30 -18.07 -2.24 7.44
C VAL A 30 -17.79 -0.75 7.24
N PRO A 31 -18.43 0.15 8.02
CA PRO A 31 -18.15 1.58 7.90
C PRO A 31 -16.74 1.91 8.41
N ARG A 32 -16.16 2.97 7.88
CA ARG A 32 -14.87 3.58 8.28
C ARG A 32 -13.59 2.78 8.01
N VAL A 33 -13.65 1.47 7.82
CA VAL A 33 -12.47 0.70 7.45
C VAL A 33 -11.98 1.11 6.05
N HIS A 34 -10.72 0.83 5.73
CA HIS A 34 -10.17 1.30 4.45
C HIS A 34 -10.76 0.52 3.28
N GLY A 35 -10.97 -0.78 3.44
CA GLY A 35 -11.83 -1.57 2.55
C GLY A 35 -12.37 -2.81 3.26
N SER A 36 -13.50 -3.32 2.78
CA SER A 36 -14.10 -4.55 3.29
C SER A 36 -14.74 -5.35 2.17
N GLY A 37 -14.70 -6.67 2.32
CA GLY A 37 -15.30 -7.62 1.39
C GLY A 37 -15.92 -8.77 2.16
N MET A 38 -17.21 -9.03 1.92
CA MET A 38 -17.89 -10.21 2.42
C MET A 38 -18.04 -11.20 1.27
N PHE A 39 -17.54 -12.42 1.45
CA PHE A 39 -17.72 -13.49 0.49
C PHE A 39 -18.48 -14.63 1.14
N THR A 40 -19.58 -15.05 0.52
CA THR A 40 -20.42 -16.16 0.96
C THR A 40 -20.48 -17.23 -0.12
N ARG A 41 -20.25 -18.48 0.26
CA ARG A 41 -20.39 -19.67 -0.58
C ARG A 41 -21.10 -20.76 0.20
N GLY A 42 -22.39 -20.92 -0.06
CA GLY A 42 -23.31 -21.73 0.74
C GLY A 42 -23.29 -21.30 2.19
N GLN A 43 -22.87 -22.21 3.08
CA GLN A 43 -22.73 -21.95 4.53
C GLN A 43 -21.30 -21.56 4.95
N THR A 44 -20.42 -21.29 4.00
CA THR A 44 -19.11 -20.68 4.29
C THR A 44 -19.20 -19.18 4.04
N GLN A 45 -18.90 -18.37 5.05
CA GLN A 45 -18.93 -16.92 4.96
C GLN A 45 -17.69 -16.33 5.63
N VAL A 46 -17.03 -15.41 4.92
CA VAL A 46 -15.82 -14.75 5.39
C VAL A 46 -15.94 -13.24 5.16
N LEU A 47 -15.79 -12.48 6.24
CA LEU A 47 -15.65 -11.04 6.22
C LEU A 47 -14.17 -10.67 6.26
N SER A 48 -13.67 -10.09 5.18
CA SER A 48 -12.30 -9.59 5.11
C SER A 48 -12.27 -8.07 5.22
N VAL A 49 -11.36 -7.54 6.02
CA VAL A 49 -11.16 -6.10 6.23
C VAL A 49 -9.72 -5.74 5.90
N CYS A 50 -9.54 -4.80 4.99
CA CYS A 50 -8.26 -4.25 4.58
C CYS A 50 -7.97 -2.94 5.34
N THR A 51 -6.77 -2.83 5.87
CA THR A 51 -6.22 -1.64 6.52
C THR A 51 -4.89 -1.27 5.86
N LEU A 52 -4.72 0.02 5.61
CA LEU A 52 -3.55 0.62 4.96
C LEU A 52 -2.85 1.53 5.95
N ASN A 53 -1.53 1.51 5.99
CA ASN A 53 -0.74 2.39 6.84
C ASN A 53 0.61 2.70 6.19
N THR A 54 1.38 3.57 6.84
CA THR A 54 2.76 3.85 6.47
C THR A 54 3.63 2.59 6.44
N LEU A 55 4.72 2.61 5.68
CA LEU A 55 5.66 1.50 5.59
C LEU A 55 6.31 1.17 6.94
N SER A 56 6.44 2.17 7.83
CA SER A 56 6.86 1.96 9.22
C SER A 56 5.95 1.02 10.03
N ALA A 57 4.72 0.75 9.57
CA ALA A 57 3.81 -0.22 10.17
C ALA A 57 3.96 -1.64 9.59
N ALA A 58 4.87 -1.86 8.64
CA ALA A 58 5.25 -3.20 8.20
C ALA A 58 5.75 -4.02 9.41
N GLN A 59 5.40 -5.29 9.43
CA GLN A 59 5.78 -6.15 10.54
C GLN A 59 7.27 -6.44 10.46
N LYS A 60 8.02 -6.11 11.53
CA LYS A 60 9.41 -6.53 11.66
C LYS A 60 9.48 -8.02 12.00
N LEU A 61 10.35 -8.73 11.32
CA LEU A 61 10.59 -10.16 11.50
C LEU A 61 11.98 -10.34 12.11
N ASP A 62 12.01 -11.00 13.27
CA ASP A 62 13.25 -11.46 13.91
C ASP A 62 13.25 -12.98 13.85
N THR A 63 13.75 -13.50 12.73
CA THR A 63 13.76 -14.94 12.44
C THR A 63 15.14 -15.37 11.95
N ILE A 64 15.31 -16.67 11.70
CA ILE A 64 16.57 -17.21 11.15
C ILE A 64 16.77 -16.90 9.65
N TRP A 65 15.79 -16.27 9.00
CA TRP A 65 15.78 -15.98 7.56
C TRP A 65 16.19 -14.54 7.26
N GLU A 66 16.55 -14.28 6.00
CA GLU A 66 16.97 -12.95 5.53
C GLU A 66 15.83 -11.93 5.47
N GLU A 67 14.57 -12.38 5.47
CA GLU A 67 13.41 -11.48 5.44
C GLU A 67 13.26 -10.79 6.81
N GLU A 68 13.59 -9.51 6.85
CA GLU A 68 13.53 -8.69 8.08
C GLU A 68 12.20 -7.95 8.26
N SER A 69 11.38 -7.87 7.21
CA SER A 69 10.11 -7.16 7.28
C SER A 69 9.05 -7.71 6.34
N LYS A 70 7.79 -7.57 6.74
CA LYS A 70 6.63 -8.04 6.01
C LYS A 70 5.65 -6.91 5.74
N ARG A 71 5.58 -6.49 4.48
CA ARG A 71 4.71 -5.39 4.02
C ARG A 71 3.24 -5.80 3.93
N TYR A 72 2.97 -7.03 3.48
CA TYR A 72 1.63 -7.59 3.39
C TYR A 72 1.39 -8.61 4.49
N MET A 73 0.41 -8.34 5.35
CA MET A 73 0.06 -9.19 6.48
C MET A 73 -1.35 -9.70 6.29
N HIS A 74 -1.51 -11.02 6.17
CA HIS A 74 -2.83 -11.66 6.20
C HIS A 74 -3.04 -12.35 7.55
N HIS A 75 -4.04 -11.91 8.30
CA HIS A 75 -4.48 -12.58 9.52
C HIS A 75 -5.81 -13.27 9.26
N TYR A 76 -5.91 -14.51 9.71
CA TYR A 76 -7.09 -15.34 9.56
C TYR A 76 -7.58 -15.76 10.94
N ASN A 77 -8.87 -15.53 11.20
CA ASN A 77 -9.52 -15.82 12.47
C ASN A 77 -10.69 -16.77 12.24
N PHE A 78 -10.75 -17.83 13.04
CA PHE A 78 -11.79 -18.86 13.01
C PHE A 78 -12.47 -18.96 14.37
N PRO A 79 -13.40 -18.04 14.67
CA PRO A 79 -14.10 -18.04 15.94
C PRO A 79 -15.01 -19.27 16.06
N SER A 80 -15.20 -19.74 17.29
CA SER A 80 -15.98 -20.96 17.61
C SER A 80 -17.43 -20.90 17.13
N TYR A 81 -18.04 -19.71 17.16
CA TYR A 81 -19.40 -19.52 16.67
C TYR A 81 -19.56 -19.81 15.18
N SER A 82 -18.48 -19.74 14.39
CA SER A 82 -18.53 -20.00 12.93
C SER A 82 -18.96 -21.42 12.57
N VAL A 83 -18.83 -22.35 13.52
CA VAL A 83 -19.29 -23.74 13.42
C VAL A 83 -20.40 -24.06 14.43
N GLY A 84 -20.97 -23.04 15.08
CA GLY A 84 -22.02 -23.21 16.09
C GLY A 84 -21.53 -23.75 17.44
N GLU A 85 -20.24 -23.70 17.73
CA GLU A 85 -19.69 -24.15 19.01
C GLU A 85 -19.55 -23.00 20.03
N ALA A 86 -19.84 -23.29 21.30
CA ALA A 86 -19.67 -22.33 22.41
C ALA A 86 -18.32 -22.51 23.11
N ARG A 87 -17.21 -22.23 22.41
CA ARG A 87 -15.84 -22.25 23.00
C ARG A 87 -15.34 -20.82 23.20
N GLY A 88 -14.67 -20.56 24.33
CA GLY A 88 -14.05 -19.26 24.59
C GLY A 88 -12.93 -18.93 23.60
N SER A 89 -12.78 -17.64 23.28
CA SER A 89 -11.71 -17.16 22.40
C SER A 89 -10.33 -17.43 23.02
N ARG A 90 -9.41 -17.94 22.19
CA ARG A 90 -8.01 -18.18 22.55
C ARG A 90 -7.10 -17.49 21.54
N SER A 91 -5.79 -17.56 21.77
CA SER A 91 -4.81 -17.15 20.78
C SER A 91 -4.93 -17.98 19.49
N THR A 92 -4.53 -17.37 18.38
CA THR A 92 -4.52 -17.98 17.05
C THR A 92 -3.78 -19.32 17.06
N ASN A 93 -4.44 -20.36 16.59
CA ASN A 93 -3.90 -21.71 16.53
C ASN A 93 -3.13 -21.98 15.23
N ARG A 94 -2.45 -23.13 15.15
CA ARG A 94 -1.63 -23.51 13.98
C ARG A 94 -2.42 -23.56 12.67
N ARG A 95 -3.67 -24.02 12.69
CA ARG A 95 -4.52 -24.11 11.49
C ARG A 95 -4.93 -22.72 11.01
N GLU A 96 -5.23 -21.81 11.93
CA GLU A 96 -5.53 -20.41 11.61
C GLU A 96 -4.32 -19.73 10.96
N TYR A 97 -3.11 -19.90 11.53
CA TYR A 97 -1.87 -19.43 10.90
C TYR A 97 -1.66 -20.04 9.51
N GLY A 98 -1.84 -21.36 9.36
CA GLY A 98 -1.66 -22.04 8.08
C GLY A 98 -2.65 -21.58 7.00
N HIS A 99 -3.91 -21.37 7.36
CA HIS A 99 -4.93 -20.84 6.45
C HIS A 99 -4.67 -19.38 6.08
N GLY A 100 -4.24 -18.55 7.04
CA GLY A 100 -3.82 -17.17 6.78
C GLY A 100 -2.64 -17.12 5.82
N ALA A 101 -1.60 -17.91 6.06
CA ALA A 101 -0.43 -18.01 5.19
C ALA A 101 -0.78 -18.51 3.77
N LEU A 102 -1.73 -19.45 3.63
CA LEU A 102 -2.19 -19.89 2.31
C LEU A 102 -2.88 -18.75 1.56
N ALA A 103 -3.79 -18.02 2.22
CA ALA A 103 -4.48 -16.90 1.61
C ALA A 103 -3.51 -15.76 1.26
N GLU A 104 -2.51 -15.54 2.11
CA GLU A 104 -1.45 -14.57 1.88
C GLU A 104 -0.64 -14.88 0.62
N ARG A 105 -0.11 -16.11 0.53
CA ARG A 105 0.65 -16.59 -0.64
C ARG A 105 -0.18 -16.56 -1.93
N ALA A 106 -1.48 -16.74 -1.83
CA ALA A 106 -2.37 -16.65 -2.99
C ALA A 106 -2.50 -15.23 -3.55
N LEU A 107 -2.31 -14.20 -2.71
CA LEU A 107 -2.53 -12.79 -3.07
C LEU A 107 -1.23 -12.03 -3.33
N GLU A 108 -0.13 -12.43 -2.68
CA GLU A 108 1.17 -11.83 -2.84
C GLU A 108 1.61 -11.64 -4.32
N PRO A 109 1.41 -12.60 -5.24
CA PRO A 109 1.81 -12.43 -6.64
C PRO A 109 1.10 -11.29 -7.39
N VAL A 110 -0.11 -10.92 -6.94
CA VAL A 110 -0.92 -9.87 -7.58
C VAL A 110 -0.81 -8.52 -6.89
N LEU A 111 -0.10 -8.42 -5.77
CA LEU A 111 0.08 -7.14 -5.09
C LEU A 111 0.93 -6.17 -5.93
N PRO A 112 0.66 -4.86 -5.84
CA PRO A 112 1.49 -3.85 -6.47
C PRO A 112 2.87 -3.78 -5.82
N ALA A 113 3.87 -3.36 -6.59
CA ALA A 113 5.19 -3.07 -6.06
C ALA A 113 5.12 -1.97 -4.98
N GLN A 114 6.10 -1.95 -4.07
CA GLN A 114 6.18 -0.92 -3.03
C GLN A 114 6.31 0.49 -3.62
N GLU A 115 7.01 0.62 -4.74
CA GLU A 115 7.22 1.90 -5.41
C GLU A 115 5.93 2.52 -5.95
N ASP A 116 5.01 1.67 -6.46
CA ASP A 116 3.73 2.08 -7.03
C ASP A 116 2.67 2.29 -5.95
N PHE A 117 2.74 1.53 -4.86
CA PHE A 117 1.76 1.59 -3.77
C PHE A 117 2.45 1.52 -2.39
N PRO A 118 3.04 2.62 -1.90
CA PRO A 118 3.92 2.63 -0.72
C PRO A 118 3.14 2.57 0.61
N TYR A 119 2.40 1.49 0.81
CA TYR A 119 1.62 1.20 2.00
C TYR A 119 2.01 -0.15 2.59
N ALA A 120 2.03 -0.22 3.92
CA ALA A 120 1.85 -1.48 4.63
C ALA A 120 0.38 -1.88 4.54
N ILE A 121 0.12 -3.13 4.17
CA ILE A 121 -1.22 -3.63 3.88
C ILE A 121 -1.51 -4.76 4.88
N ARG A 122 -2.55 -4.58 5.70
CA ARG A 122 -3.03 -5.63 6.60
C ARG A 122 -4.44 -6.04 6.20
N VAL A 123 -4.65 -7.32 5.94
CA VAL A 123 -5.98 -7.89 5.74
C VAL A 123 -6.29 -8.86 6.87
N VAL A 124 -7.45 -8.70 7.49
CA VAL A 124 -7.97 -9.62 8.51
C VAL A 124 -9.21 -10.29 7.95
N SER A 125 -9.19 -11.62 7.87
CA SER A 125 -10.33 -12.43 7.45
C SER A 125 -10.98 -13.10 8.67
N GLU A 126 -12.18 -12.64 8.99
CA GLU A 126 -13.04 -13.17 10.06
C GLU A 126 -14.02 -14.18 9.45
N VAL A 127 -13.88 -15.45 9.81
CA VAL A 127 -14.83 -16.48 9.37
C VAL A 127 -16.10 -16.38 10.21
N THR A 128 -17.20 -15.94 9.60
CA THR A 128 -18.48 -15.80 10.30
C THR A 128 -19.33 -17.08 10.25
N SER A 129 -19.11 -17.92 9.24
CA SER A 129 -19.75 -19.24 9.09
C SER A 129 -18.83 -20.20 8.32
N SER A 130 -18.83 -21.48 8.66
CA SER A 130 -17.95 -22.48 8.05
C SER A 130 -18.67 -23.79 7.75
N ASN A 131 -18.75 -24.15 6.48
CA ASN A 131 -19.07 -25.52 6.06
C ASN A 131 -18.25 -25.96 4.84
N GLY A 132 -17.03 -25.47 4.68
CA GLY A 132 -16.13 -25.88 3.61
C GLY A 132 -15.14 -24.80 3.20
N SER A 133 -13.87 -25.16 3.14
CA SER A 133 -12.74 -24.36 2.65
C SER A 133 -12.84 -22.84 2.87
N THR A 134 -12.90 -22.45 4.14
CA THR A 134 -12.90 -21.04 4.55
C THR A 134 -11.60 -20.33 4.19
N SER A 135 -10.48 -21.05 4.04
CA SER A 135 -9.23 -20.48 3.52
C SER A 135 -9.38 -19.93 2.10
N GLN A 136 -10.11 -20.64 1.24
CA GLN A 136 -10.42 -20.18 -0.11
C GLN A 136 -11.46 -19.05 -0.11
N GLY A 137 -12.43 -19.12 0.81
CA GLY A 137 -13.34 -17.99 1.08
C GLY A 137 -12.58 -16.71 1.47
N SER A 138 -11.53 -16.84 2.28
CA SER A 138 -10.66 -15.71 2.67
C SER A 138 -9.87 -15.13 1.50
N VAL A 139 -9.46 -15.93 0.51
CA VAL A 139 -8.81 -15.40 -0.70
C VAL A 139 -9.79 -14.51 -1.47
N CYS A 140 -11.02 -14.98 -1.67
CA CYS A 140 -12.06 -14.22 -2.36
C CYS A 140 -12.43 -12.95 -1.58
N GLY A 141 -12.69 -13.06 -0.27
CA GLY A 141 -13.01 -11.94 0.61
C GLY A 141 -11.88 -10.90 0.65
N SER A 142 -10.63 -11.34 0.79
CA SER A 142 -9.47 -10.45 0.77
C SER A 142 -9.30 -9.73 -0.56
N THR A 143 -9.52 -10.40 -1.69
CA THR A 143 -9.48 -9.76 -3.02
C THR A 143 -10.51 -8.63 -3.08
N LEU A 144 -11.75 -8.90 -2.68
CA LEU A 144 -12.81 -7.88 -2.62
C LEU A 144 -12.41 -6.72 -1.69
N ALA A 145 -11.88 -7.01 -0.50
CA ALA A 145 -11.47 -5.99 0.48
C ALA A 145 -10.27 -5.14 0.00
N LEU A 146 -9.32 -5.73 -0.73
CA LEU A 146 -8.18 -5.03 -1.32
C LEU A 146 -8.65 -4.08 -2.44
N MET A 147 -9.52 -4.57 -3.33
CA MET A 147 -10.10 -3.76 -4.40
C MET A 147 -10.96 -2.62 -3.84
N ASP A 148 -11.78 -2.90 -2.81
CA ASP A 148 -12.58 -1.90 -2.11
C ASP A 148 -11.72 -0.86 -1.39
N ALA A 149 -10.53 -1.24 -0.90
CA ALA A 149 -9.57 -0.33 -0.28
C ALA A 149 -8.79 0.55 -1.28
N GLY A 150 -8.99 0.35 -2.58
CA GLY A 150 -8.24 1.04 -3.64
C GLY A 150 -6.81 0.52 -3.80
N VAL A 151 -6.52 -0.71 -3.37
CA VAL A 151 -5.22 -1.34 -3.63
C VAL A 151 -5.18 -1.76 -5.11
N PRO A 152 -4.23 -1.25 -5.92
CA PRO A 152 -4.14 -1.56 -7.33
C PRO A 152 -3.53 -2.95 -7.57
N ILE A 153 -4.27 -4.00 -7.20
CA ILE A 153 -3.88 -5.38 -7.49
C ILE A 153 -3.87 -5.63 -9.01
N LYS A 154 -2.89 -6.39 -9.49
CA LYS A 154 -2.68 -6.65 -10.92
C LYS A 154 -3.87 -7.38 -11.56
N ALA A 155 -4.49 -8.29 -10.82
CA ALA A 155 -5.68 -9.02 -11.23
C ALA A 155 -6.42 -9.59 -10.01
N PRO A 156 -7.76 -9.69 -10.04
CA PRO A 156 -8.53 -10.35 -8.99
C PRO A 156 -8.21 -11.85 -8.87
N VAL A 157 -8.14 -12.35 -7.64
CA VAL A 157 -7.84 -13.75 -7.32
C VAL A 157 -9.06 -14.41 -6.68
N ALA A 158 -9.46 -15.57 -7.18
CA ALA A 158 -10.47 -16.41 -6.53
C ALA A 158 -9.88 -17.74 -6.09
N GLY A 159 -10.50 -18.32 -5.07
CA GLY A 159 -10.10 -19.61 -4.50
C GLY A 159 -11.23 -20.63 -4.52
N ILE A 160 -10.89 -21.89 -4.80
CA ILE A 160 -11.81 -23.02 -4.77
C ILE A 160 -11.13 -24.26 -4.19
N SER A 161 -11.92 -25.20 -3.68
CA SER A 161 -11.46 -26.52 -3.24
C SER A 161 -12.12 -27.62 -4.04
N CYS A 162 -11.35 -28.67 -4.30
CA CYS A 162 -11.77 -29.90 -4.96
C CYS A 162 -11.43 -31.08 -4.06
N GLY A 163 -12.36 -32.01 -3.90
CA GLY A 163 -12.12 -33.26 -3.20
C GLY A 163 -12.05 -34.42 -4.15
N LEU A 164 -11.40 -35.49 -3.71
CA LEU A 164 -11.36 -36.77 -4.41
C LEU A 164 -12.07 -37.83 -3.58
N ILE A 165 -12.85 -38.66 -4.26
CA ILE A 165 -13.19 -39.98 -3.75
C ILE A 165 -12.62 -41.10 -4.63
N GLN A 166 -12.13 -42.19 -4.03
CA GLN A 166 -11.53 -43.31 -4.74
C GLN A 166 -12.06 -44.67 -4.26
N ASP A 167 -12.33 -45.56 -5.20
CA ASP A 167 -12.61 -46.99 -4.98
C ASP A 167 -11.79 -47.84 -5.96
N GLY A 168 -10.78 -48.52 -5.44
CA GLY A 168 -9.76 -49.21 -6.25
C GLY A 168 -9.08 -48.25 -7.22
N ASP A 169 -9.17 -48.57 -8.51
CA ASP A 169 -8.60 -47.75 -9.60
C ASP A 169 -9.55 -46.66 -10.12
N THR A 170 -10.80 -46.64 -9.66
CA THR A 170 -11.80 -45.66 -10.07
C THR A 170 -11.83 -44.48 -9.12
N PHE A 171 -12.00 -43.27 -9.66
CA PHE A 171 -12.05 -42.05 -8.87
C PHE A 171 -13.15 -41.10 -9.34
N THR A 172 -13.56 -40.19 -8.46
CA THR A 172 -14.46 -39.09 -8.79
C THR A 172 -14.03 -37.83 -8.05
N THR A 173 -13.93 -36.73 -8.79
CA THR A 173 -13.65 -35.42 -8.21
C THR A 173 -14.94 -34.65 -7.91
N PHE A 174 -14.95 -33.89 -6.82
CA PHE A 174 -16.06 -33.04 -6.41
C PHE A 174 -15.59 -31.61 -6.21
N ILE A 175 -16.23 -30.66 -6.86
CA ILE A 175 -15.93 -29.24 -6.67
C ILE A 175 -16.67 -28.68 -5.46
N ASP A 176 -16.06 -27.68 -4.84
CA ASP A 176 -16.62 -26.93 -3.72
C ASP A 176 -17.08 -27.84 -2.58
N ILE A 177 -16.14 -28.63 -2.08
CA ILE A 177 -16.42 -29.63 -1.03
C ILE A 177 -16.88 -29.02 0.29
N GLN A 178 -17.79 -29.74 0.94
CA GLN A 178 -18.21 -29.47 2.32
C GLN A 178 -17.29 -30.16 3.33
N GLY A 179 -17.33 -29.71 4.59
CA GLY A 179 -16.48 -30.29 5.64
C GLY A 179 -16.69 -31.80 5.83
N VAL A 180 -17.92 -32.28 5.62
CA VAL A 180 -18.24 -33.72 5.67
C VAL A 180 -17.67 -34.50 4.48
N GLU A 181 -17.60 -33.87 3.30
CA GLU A 181 -17.03 -34.48 2.09
C GLU A 181 -15.51 -34.54 2.18
N ASP A 182 -14.86 -33.48 2.70
CA ASP A 182 -13.43 -33.50 3.04
C ASP A 182 -13.12 -34.61 4.05
N PHE A 183 -13.85 -34.68 5.16
CA PHE A 183 -13.58 -35.68 6.21
C PHE A 183 -13.57 -37.13 5.66
N HIS A 184 -14.48 -37.45 4.74
CA HIS A 184 -14.64 -38.78 4.17
C HIS A 184 -13.91 -39.02 2.84
N GLY A 185 -13.39 -37.98 2.18
CA GLY A 185 -12.62 -38.08 0.93
C GLY A 185 -11.14 -38.35 1.13
N GLU A 186 -10.47 -38.78 0.06
CA GLU A 186 -9.03 -39.11 0.05
C GLU A 186 -8.11 -37.91 -0.22
N MET A 187 -8.65 -36.80 -0.74
CA MET A 187 -7.87 -35.61 -1.07
C MET A 187 -8.67 -34.34 -0.79
N ASP A 188 -7.98 -33.31 -0.28
CA ASP A 188 -8.43 -31.92 -0.26
C ASP A 188 -7.44 -31.06 -1.05
N PHE A 189 -7.86 -30.63 -2.23
CA PHE A 189 -7.06 -29.89 -3.20
C PHE A 189 -7.59 -28.46 -3.32
N LYS A 190 -6.80 -27.49 -2.85
CA LYS A 190 -7.16 -26.07 -2.83
C LYS A 190 -6.35 -25.32 -3.88
N VAL A 191 -7.03 -24.55 -4.72
CA VAL A 191 -6.42 -23.78 -5.81
C VAL A 191 -6.93 -22.36 -5.77
N ALA A 192 -6.00 -21.42 -5.71
CA ALA A 192 -6.25 -20.00 -5.86
C ALA A 192 -5.53 -19.45 -7.09
N GLY A 193 -6.11 -18.46 -7.74
CA GLY A 193 -5.51 -17.86 -8.91
C GLY A 193 -6.35 -16.79 -9.58
N THR A 194 -5.77 -16.19 -10.61
CA THR A 194 -6.42 -15.24 -11.50
C THR A 194 -7.05 -15.99 -12.69
N LYS A 195 -7.53 -15.23 -13.67
CA LYS A 195 -7.91 -15.79 -14.98
C LYS A 195 -6.72 -16.32 -15.78
N ASP A 196 -5.56 -15.70 -15.60
CA ASP A 196 -4.35 -15.99 -16.38
C ASP A 196 -3.55 -17.16 -15.81
N GLY A 197 -3.69 -17.44 -14.52
CA GLY A 197 -2.89 -18.50 -13.90
C GLY A 197 -3.22 -18.76 -12.44
N ILE A 198 -2.52 -19.75 -11.90
CA ILE A 198 -2.62 -20.16 -10.50
C ILE A 198 -1.60 -19.35 -9.69
N THR A 199 -2.01 -18.83 -8.54
CA THR A 199 -1.14 -18.10 -7.60
C THR A 199 -0.74 -18.97 -6.41
N ALA A 200 -1.60 -19.88 -5.97
CA ALA A 200 -1.28 -20.83 -4.92
C ALA A 200 -2.01 -22.17 -5.09
N ILE A 201 -1.33 -23.24 -4.69
CA ILE A 201 -1.88 -24.59 -4.57
C ILE A 201 -1.55 -25.12 -3.18
N GLN A 202 -2.53 -25.76 -2.54
CA GLN A 202 -2.31 -26.60 -1.37
C GLN A 202 -3.01 -27.93 -1.60
N MET A 203 -2.36 -29.02 -1.24
CA MET A 203 -2.88 -30.37 -1.41
C MET A 203 -2.60 -31.18 -0.15
N ASP A 204 -3.66 -31.74 0.43
CA ASP A 204 -3.59 -32.69 1.53
C ASP A 204 -4.12 -34.05 1.02
N LEU A 205 -3.28 -35.07 1.11
CA LEU A 205 -3.57 -36.43 0.66
C LEU A 205 -3.74 -37.37 1.85
N LYS A 206 -4.71 -38.27 1.75
CA LYS A 206 -4.94 -39.38 2.68
C LYS A 206 -4.74 -40.76 2.03
N ASN A 207 -4.47 -40.80 0.73
CA ASN A 207 -4.14 -42.01 -0.02
C ASN A 207 -2.64 -42.08 -0.35
N ASP A 208 -2.20 -43.19 -0.94
CA ASP A 208 -0.78 -43.47 -1.25
C ASP A 208 -0.22 -42.61 -2.39
N GLY A 209 -1.07 -41.86 -3.11
CA GLY A 209 -0.67 -40.93 -4.15
C GLY A 209 -1.76 -40.61 -5.17
N LEU A 210 -1.44 -39.70 -6.09
CA LEU A 210 -2.31 -39.30 -7.20
C LEU A 210 -1.70 -39.72 -8.53
N THR A 211 -2.56 -40.22 -9.43
CA THR A 211 -2.18 -40.41 -10.83
C THR A 211 -2.17 -39.06 -11.55
N HIS A 212 -1.43 -38.98 -12.65
CA HIS A 212 -1.40 -37.77 -13.49
C HIS A 212 -2.81 -37.39 -14.00
N ALA A 213 -3.67 -38.38 -14.26
CA ALA A 213 -5.05 -38.18 -14.68
C ALA A 213 -5.87 -37.45 -13.60
N ILE A 214 -5.74 -37.84 -12.33
CA ILE A 214 -6.43 -37.19 -11.20
C ILE A 214 -5.98 -35.74 -11.05
N ILE A 215 -4.68 -35.49 -11.12
CA ILE A 215 -4.12 -34.13 -11.01
C ILE A 215 -4.64 -33.24 -12.13
N LYS A 216 -4.64 -33.76 -13.37
CA LYS A 216 -5.14 -33.02 -14.54
C LYS A 216 -6.62 -32.66 -14.38
N GLU A 217 -7.46 -33.63 -14.03
CA GLU A 217 -8.90 -33.40 -13.83
C GLU A 217 -9.17 -32.39 -12.71
N ALA A 218 -8.44 -32.49 -11.59
CA ALA A 218 -8.57 -31.57 -10.48
C ALA A 218 -8.18 -30.13 -10.87
N LEU A 219 -7.10 -29.94 -11.64
CA LEU A 219 -6.67 -28.63 -12.12
C LEU A 219 -7.65 -28.03 -13.14
N GLU A 220 -8.18 -28.83 -14.07
CA GLU A 220 -9.16 -28.38 -15.05
C GLU A 220 -10.48 -27.98 -14.36
N THR A 221 -11.00 -28.82 -13.49
CA THR A 221 -12.26 -28.57 -12.75
C THR A 221 -12.14 -27.35 -11.83
N THR A 222 -11.01 -27.21 -11.13
CA THR A 222 -10.79 -26.03 -10.26
C THR A 222 -10.56 -24.75 -11.06
N ARG A 223 -10.03 -24.82 -12.28
CA ARG A 223 -9.95 -23.66 -13.18
C ARG A 223 -11.33 -23.16 -13.54
N ASP A 224 -12.21 -24.02 -14.03
CA ASP A 224 -13.55 -23.62 -14.48
C ASP A 224 -14.36 -23.02 -13.32
N ALA A 225 -14.32 -23.64 -12.14
CA ALA A 225 -15.00 -23.13 -10.97
C ALA A 225 -14.43 -21.82 -10.44
N ARG A 226 -13.10 -21.64 -10.51
CA ARG A 226 -12.45 -20.39 -10.15
C ARG A 226 -12.87 -19.26 -11.09
N LEU A 227 -12.95 -19.53 -12.39
CA LEU A 227 -13.42 -18.56 -13.38
C LEU A 227 -14.89 -18.20 -13.14
N ALA A 228 -15.76 -19.16 -12.85
CA ALA A 228 -17.16 -18.92 -12.51
C ALA A 228 -17.30 -17.99 -11.28
N ILE A 229 -16.52 -18.22 -10.21
CA ILE A 229 -16.53 -17.34 -9.02
C ILE A 229 -16.10 -15.90 -9.38
N LEU A 230 -15.07 -15.76 -10.22
CA LEU A 230 -14.60 -14.44 -10.67
C LEU A 230 -15.66 -13.73 -11.51
N ASP A 231 -16.19 -14.41 -12.54
CA ASP A 231 -17.02 -13.82 -13.58
C ASP A 231 -18.46 -13.59 -13.16
N GLU A 232 -19.04 -14.52 -12.41
CA GLU A 232 -20.46 -14.47 -12.07
C GLU A 232 -20.74 -13.68 -10.79
N ILE A 233 -19.73 -13.51 -9.92
CA ILE A 233 -19.94 -13.01 -8.55
C ILE A 233 -18.98 -11.87 -8.19
N MET A 234 -17.66 -12.10 -8.25
CA MET A 234 -16.72 -11.10 -7.74
C MET A 234 -16.63 -9.87 -8.65
N LEU A 235 -16.44 -10.04 -9.96
CA LEU A 235 -16.34 -8.93 -10.91
C LEU A 235 -17.64 -8.14 -11.08
N PRO A 236 -18.84 -8.77 -11.04
CA PRO A 236 -20.10 -8.02 -10.95
C PRO A 236 -20.25 -7.20 -9.67
N CYS A 237 -19.70 -7.66 -8.54
CA CYS A 237 -19.70 -6.91 -7.28
C CYS A 237 -18.73 -5.72 -7.31
N ILE A 238 -17.50 -5.92 -7.81
CA ILE A 238 -16.49 -4.89 -7.96
C ILE A 238 -15.60 -5.20 -9.17
N LYS A 239 -15.75 -4.40 -10.24
CA LYS A 239 -15.11 -4.68 -11.53
C LYS A 239 -13.60 -4.47 -11.50
N GLU A 240 -13.16 -3.44 -10.80
CA GLU A 240 -11.76 -3.02 -10.69
C GLU A 240 -11.52 -2.38 -9.32
N PRO A 241 -10.26 -2.29 -8.83
CA PRO A 241 -9.97 -1.56 -7.61
C PRO A 241 -10.52 -0.13 -7.65
N ARG A 242 -10.97 0.38 -6.51
CA ARG A 242 -11.38 1.79 -6.43
C ARG A 242 -10.23 2.70 -6.85
N ALA A 243 -10.55 3.75 -7.60
CA ALA A 243 -9.54 4.68 -8.15
C ALA A 243 -8.77 5.43 -7.06
N GLU A 244 -9.40 5.65 -5.91
CA GLU A 244 -8.79 6.32 -4.75
C GLU A 244 -8.89 5.41 -3.53
N VAL A 245 -7.88 5.48 -2.66
CA VAL A 245 -7.92 4.87 -1.33
C VAL A 245 -9.01 5.54 -0.48
N SER A 246 -9.51 4.83 0.53
CA SER A 246 -10.53 5.36 1.45
C SER A 246 -10.13 6.71 2.04
N GLN A 247 -11.12 7.59 2.24
CA GLN A 247 -10.93 8.89 2.90
C GLN A 247 -10.35 8.78 4.33
N TYR A 248 -10.49 7.62 4.98
CA TYR A 248 -9.93 7.35 6.30
C TYR A 248 -8.53 6.73 6.25
N ALA A 249 -8.10 6.29 5.06
CA ALA A 249 -6.75 5.82 4.84
C ALA A 249 -5.78 7.01 4.81
N PRO A 250 -4.55 6.85 5.33
CA PRO A 250 -3.55 7.90 5.22
C PRO A 250 -3.23 8.15 3.74
N LYS A 251 -3.31 9.40 3.29
CA LYS A 251 -2.84 9.81 1.96
C LYS A 251 -1.33 9.85 1.96
N MET A 252 -0.70 9.17 0.99
CA MET A 252 0.75 9.10 0.88
C MET A 252 1.25 10.02 -0.22
N TYR A 253 2.15 10.94 0.13
CA TYR A 253 2.89 11.74 -0.82
C TYR A 253 4.34 11.27 -0.85
N LYS A 254 4.86 11.06 -2.06
CA LYS A 254 6.26 10.72 -2.29
C LYS A 254 6.99 11.96 -2.77
N MET A 255 8.14 12.24 -2.18
CA MET A 255 9.11 13.19 -2.72
C MET A 255 10.51 12.60 -2.62
N LYS A 256 11.42 13.06 -3.48
CA LYS A 256 12.82 12.66 -3.47
C LYS A 256 13.69 13.88 -3.18
N ILE A 257 14.67 13.69 -2.31
CA ILE A 257 15.65 14.71 -1.93
C ILE A 257 17.06 14.15 -2.16
N ASP A 258 18.05 15.05 -2.22
CA ASP A 258 19.45 14.63 -2.26
C ASP A 258 19.86 13.95 -0.96
N VAL A 259 20.64 12.88 -1.06
CA VAL A 259 21.08 12.06 0.09
C VAL A 259 21.81 12.89 1.15
N ASP A 260 22.59 13.88 0.71
CA ASP A 260 23.31 14.80 1.60
C ASP A 260 22.38 15.65 2.47
N LYS A 261 21.13 15.84 2.05
CA LYS A 261 20.11 16.67 2.71
C LYS A 261 19.26 15.91 3.71
N ILE A 262 19.35 14.58 3.75
CA ILE A 262 18.64 13.75 4.73
C ILE A 262 18.96 14.21 6.16
N ARG A 263 20.23 14.50 6.45
CA ARG A 263 20.67 14.97 7.78
C ARG A 263 20.04 16.30 8.18
N GLU A 264 19.80 17.20 7.23
CA GLU A 264 19.16 18.50 7.48
C GLU A 264 17.67 18.33 7.81
N VAL A 265 16.97 17.42 7.11
CA VAL A 265 15.55 17.14 7.32
C VAL A 265 15.30 16.41 8.65
N ILE A 266 16.13 15.42 8.99
CA ILE A 266 16.04 14.71 10.28
C ILE A 266 16.42 15.68 11.42
N GLY A 267 17.49 16.45 11.24
CA GLY A 267 18.08 17.30 12.26
C GLY A 267 18.79 16.51 13.37
N SER A 268 19.47 17.21 14.27
CA SER A 268 20.22 16.57 15.37
C SER A 268 19.30 15.76 16.29
N GLY A 269 19.48 14.44 16.29
CA GLY A 269 18.66 13.51 17.08
C GLY A 269 17.19 13.45 16.65
N GLY A 270 16.85 13.80 15.40
CA GLY A 270 15.48 13.77 14.90
C GLY A 270 14.62 14.98 15.30
N LYS A 271 15.21 16.04 15.86
CA LYS A 271 14.44 17.20 16.36
C LYS A 271 13.62 17.92 15.29
N VAL A 272 14.15 18.03 14.07
CA VAL A 272 13.49 18.79 12.99
C VAL A 272 12.31 18.00 12.45
N ILE A 273 12.51 16.72 12.15
CA ILE A 273 11.42 15.84 11.69
C ILE A 273 10.32 15.70 12.75
N GLN A 274 10.67 15.54 14.04
CA GLN A 274 9.69 15.48 15.12
C GLN A 274 8.88 16.79 15.25
N LYS A 275 9.52 17.95 15.01
CA LYS A 275 8.82 19.24 15.00
C LYS A 275 7.82 19.32 13.83
N ILE A 276 8.21 18.91 12.63
CA ILE A 276 7.31 18.91 11.46
C ILE A 276 6.13 17.96 11.71
N VAL A 277 6.38 16.76 12.22
CA VAL A 277 5.34 15.78 12.58
C VAL A 277 4.38 16.36 13.62
N ALA A 278 4.91 17.04 14.65
CA ALA A 278 4.09 17.66 15.69
C ALA A 278 3.24 18.84 15.20
N GLU A 279 3.77 19.67 14.30
CA GLU A 279 3.06 20.84 13.75
C GLU A 279 2.02 20.46 12.70
N THR A 280 2.30 19.45 11.87
CA THR A 280 1.45 19.06 10.73
C THR A 280 0.50 17.90 11.05
N GLY A 281 0.83 17.08 12.05
CA GLY A 281 0.14 15.82 12.34
C GLY A 281 0.39 14.72 11.31
N ALA A 282 1.23 14.96 10.30
CA ALA A 282 1.61 13.96 9.30
C ALA A 282 2.72 13.06 9.84
N LYS A 283 2.71 11.79 9.47
CA LYS A 283 3.84 10.86 9.64
C LYS A 283 4.81 11.03 8.47
N ILE A 284 6.10 11.00 8.76
CA ILE A 284 7.15 11.16 7.76
C ILE A 284 8.12 10.00 7.93
N ASP A 285 8.26 9.18 6.90
CA ASP A 285 9.24 8.10 6.81
C ASP A 285 10.28 8.51 5.76
N ILE A 286 11.57 8.40 6.10
CA ILE A 286 12.69 8.76 5.22
C ILE A 286 13.54 7.51 5.00
N GLU A 287 13.78 7.18 3.74
CA GLU A 287 14.65 6.10 3.30
C GLU A 287 16.09 6.60 3.08
N ASP A 288 17.05 5.68 3.17
CA ASP A 288 18.48 5.98 3.02
C ASP A 288 18.86 6.46 1.61
N ASP A 289 18.00 6.22 0.61
CA ASP A 289 18.17 6.65 -0.78
C ASP A 289 17.67 8.09 -1.07
N GLY A 290 17.18 8.79 -0.03
CA GLY A 290 16.62 10.14 -0.13
C GLY A 290 15.13 10.18 -0.49
N THR A 291 14.45 9.03 -0.56
CA THR A 291 13.00 8.98 -0.72
C THR A 291 12.30 9.31 0.60
N ILE A 292 11.35 10.25 0.56
CA ILE A 292 10.53 10.64 1.71
C ILE A 292 9.08 10.31 1.42
N TYR A 293 8.46 9.56 2.32
CA TYR A 293 7.04 9.25 2.34
C TYR A 293 6.33 10.07 3.43
N ILE A 294 5.38 10.90 3.02
CA ILE A 294 4.59 11.77 3.90
C ILE A 294 3.16 11.26 3.94
N ALA A 295 2.71 10.84 5.11
CA ALA A 295 1.41 10.24 5.32
C ALA A 295 0.55 11.07 6.28
N GLY A 296 -0.68 11.39 5.89
CA GLY A 296 -1.61 12.15 6.72
C GLY A 296 -3.05 11.77 6.43
N VAL A 297 -3.94 11.97 7.40
CA VAL A 297 -5.38 11.74 7.20
C VAL A 297 -5.96 12.79 6.24
N ASP A 298 -5.48 14.03 6.35
CA ASP A 298 -5.90 15.15 5.51
C ASP A 298 -4.84 15.53 4.49
N ALA A 299 -5.27 15.86 3.27
CA ALA A 299 -4.37 16.35 2.21
C ALA A 299 -3.64 17.64 2.64
N ALA A 300 -4.30 18.51 3.41
CA ALA A 300 -3.71 19.74 3.92
C ALA A 300 -2.52 19.48 4.87
N SER A 301 -2.62 18.46 5.73
CA SER A 301 -1.52 18.06 6.62
C SER A 301 -0.31 17.56 5.82
N CYS A 302 -0.54 16.75 4.80
CA CYS A 302 0.52 16.27 3.92
C CYS A 302 1.19 17.40 3.13
N GLU A 303 0.41 18.32 2.57
CA GLU A 303 0.93 19.48 1.83
C GLU A 303 1.74 20.41 2.73
N ALA A 304 1.29 20.65 3.96
CA ALA A 304 2.03 21.44 4.94
C ALA A 304 3.38 20.79 5.28
N ALA A 305 3.40 19.47 5.51
CA ALA A 305 4.63 18.73 5.76
C ALA A 305 5.57 18.73 4.55
N LYS A 306 5.03 18.54 3.35
CA LYS A 306 5.79 18.59 2.09
C LYS A 306 6.45 19.95 1.92
N LYS A 307 5.69 21.04 2.11
CA LYS A 307 6.20 22.41 2.00
C LYS A 307 7.28 22.70 3.05
N ALA A 308 7.12 22.21 4.28
CA ALA A 308 8.13 22.35 5.33
C ALA A 308 9.44 21.65 4.94
N ILE A 309 9.37 20.44 4.39
CA ILE A 309 10.55 19.70 3.92
C ILE A 309 11.20 20.39 2.72
N GLU A 310 10.41 20.79 1.71
CA GLU A 310 10.90 21.52 0.54
C GLU A 310 11.64 22.80 0.95
N THR A 311 11.13 23.50 1.96
CA THR A 311 11.74 24.71 2.50
C THR A 311 13.12 24.45 3.14
N ILE A 312 13.28 23.32 3.84
CA ILE A 312 14.56 22.93 4.46
C ILE A 312 15.57 22.53 3.38
N VAL A 313 15.12 21.71 2.42
CA VAL A 313 15.99 21.14 1.39
C VAL A 313 16.33 22.16 0.32
N PHE A 314 15.53 23.22 0.14
CA PHE A 314 15.68 24.27 -0.86
C PHE A 314 17.11 24.76 -1.02
N VAL A 315 17.79 24.40 -2.10
CA VAL A 315 19.12 24.91 -2.44
C VAL A 315 18.93 26.07 -3.42
N PRO A 316 19.44 27.28 -3.13
CA PRO A 316 19.40 28.38 -4.08
C PRO A 316 20.22 28.01 -5.33
N GLU A 317 19.62 28.07 -6.52
CA GLU A 317 20.31 27.79 -7.77
C GLU A 317 21.06 29.03 -8.27
N VAL A 318 22.29 28.83 -8.74
CA VAL A 318 23.09 29.91 -9.35
C VAL A 318 22.40 30.41 -10.61
N GLY A 319 22.11 31.70 -10.66
CA GLY A 319 21.41 32.36 -11.76
C GLY A 319 19.90 32.52 -11.54
N ALA A 320 19.30 31.88 -10.54
CA ALA A 320 17.87 32.02 -10.25
C ALA A 320 17.56 33.34 -9.51
N LEU A 321 16.36 33.87 -9.77
CA LEU A 321 15.81 35.07 -9.12
C LEU A 321 14.94 34.64 -7.94
N TYR A 322 15.24 35.20 -6.77
CA TYR A 322 14.49 34.96 -5.54
C TYR A 322 13.96 36.27 -4.96
N TYR A 323 12.82 36.18 -4.28
CA TYR A 323 12.23 37.30 -3.57
C TYR A 323 12.36 37.05 -2.08
N GLY A 324 13.26 37.78 -1.43
CA GLY A 324 13.68 37.52 -0.05
C GLY A 324 13.64 38.75 0.83
N LYS A 325 13.62 38.54 2.14
CA LYS A 325 13.54 39.61 3.15
C LYS A 325 14.92 39.98 3.66
N VAL A 326 15.22 41.27 3.78
CA VAL A 326 16.47 41.74 4.40
C VAL A 326 16.41 41.49 5.91
N VAL A 327 17.21 40.54 6.39
CA VAL A 327 17.26 40.15 7.81
C VAL A 327 18.32 40.91 8.60
N ARG A 328 19.44 41.27 7.96
CA ARG A 328 20.55 41.96 8.61
C ARG A 328 21.32 42.83 7.63
N ILE A 329 21.74 44.00 8.07
CA ILE A 329 22.61 44.90 7.31
C ILE A 329 23.95 45.04 8.04
N LEU A 330 25.05 44.95 7.31
CA LEU A 330 26.41 45.28 7.76
C LEU A 330 27.01 46.35 6.85
N THR A 331 28.13 46.94 7.27
CA THR A 331 28.82 48.02 6.53
C THR A 331 29.26 47.62 5.11
N PHE A 332 29.43 46.33 4.85
CA PHE A 332 29.90 45.81 3.56
C PHE A 332 28.81 45.07 2.74
N GLY A 333 27.59 44.94 3.26
CA GLY A 333 26.51 44.26 2.54
C GLY A 333 25.24 44.00 3.35
N ALA A 334 24.21 43.53 2.65
CA ALA A 334 22.93 43.14 3.24
C ALA A 334 22.72 41.63 3.16
N PHE A 335 22.27 41.01 4.23
CA PHE A 335 21.84 39.62 4.28
C PHE A 335 20.35 39.53 3.98
N VAL A 336 20.02 38.70 2.99
CA VAL A 336 18.66 38.48 2.52
C VAL A 336 18.31 37.01 2.77
N GLU A 337 17.24 36.78 3.51
CA GLU A 337 16.69 35.46 3.78
C GLU A 337 15.95 34.98 2.53
N LEU A 338 16.45 33.90 1.91
CA LEU A 338 15.85 33.29 0.72
C LEU A 338 14.86 32.19 1.12
N ALA A 339 15.20 31.45 2.17
CA ALA A 339 14.37 30.46 2.83
C ALA A 339 14.75 30.43 4.33
N PRO A 340 13.87 29.99 5.24
CA PRO A 340 14.15 29.82 6.65
C PRO A 340 15.51 29.17 6.93
N GLY A 341 16.44 29.96 7.49
CA GLY A 341 17.79 29.52 7.83
C GLY A 341 18.82 29.51 6.67
N LYS A 342 18.45 29.97 5.47
CA LYS A 342 19.34 30.17 4.32
C LYS A 342 19.39 31.64 3.93
N ASP A 343 20.44 32.29 4.42
CA ASP A 343 20.75 33.68 4.12
C ASP A 343 21.75 33.77 2.97
N GLY A 344 21.47 34.64 2.01
CA GLY A 344 22.45 35.07 1.02
C GLY A 344 22.94 36.49 1.30
N MET A 345 24.18 36.79 0.93
CA MET A 345 24.78 38.11 1.16
C MET A 345 24.84 38.89 -0.15
N VAL A 346 24.24 40.07 -0.17
CA VAL A 346 24.40 41.07 -1.24
C VAL A 346 25.53 42.02 -0.84
N HIS A 347 26.65 41.99 -1.58
CA HIS A 347 27.76 42.91 -1.35
C HIS A 347 27.38 44.35 -1.75
N ILE A 348 27.92 45.36 -1.07
CA ILE A 348 27.64 46.80 -1.33
C ILE A 348 27.83 47.21 -2.81
N SER A 349 28.79 46.60 -3.51
CA SER A 349 29.02 46.86 -4.94
C SER A 349 27.96 46.26 -5.88
N LYS A 350 27.11 45.36 -5.37
CA LYS A 350 26.06 44.65 -6.13
C LYS A 350 24.64 45.11 -5.75
N LEU A 351 24.54 46.12 -4.88
CA LEU A 351 23.27 46.70 -4.40
C LEU A 351 22.66 47.75 -5.34
N ALA A 352 23.43 48.42 -6.19
CA ALA A 352 22.90 49.36 -7.18
C ALA A 352 23.86 49.57 -8.35
N GLU A 353 23.39 50.15 -9.46
CA GLU A 353 24.26 50.54 -10.58
C GLU A 353 25.10 51.79 -10.30
N ARG A 354 24.64 52.64 -9.37
CA ARG A 354 25.32 53.83 -8.87
C ARG A 354 26.25 53.50 -7.71
N ARG A 355 27.28 54.31 -7.48
CA ARG A 355 28.15 54.17 -6.29
C ARG A 355 27.32 54.44 -5.03
N VAL A 356 27.26 53.46 -4.15
CA VAL A 356 26.53 53.51 -2.88
C VAL A 356 27.55 53.69 -1.76
N GLU A 357 27.40 54.73 -0.94
CA GLU A 357 28.29 54.97 0.21
C GLU A 357 27.85 54.17 1.44
N LYS A 358 26.52 54.01 1.66
CA LYS A 358 25.97 53.18 2.74
C LYS A 358 24.90 52.24 2.24
N VAL A 359 24.91 51.01 2.74
CA VAL A 359 23.91 49.97 2.40
C VAL A 359 22.48 50.44 2.76
N GLU A 360 22.36 51.19 3.85
CA GLU A 360 21.12 51.80 4.37
C GLU A 360 20.47 52.79 3.38
N ASP A 361 21.23 53.33 2.42
CA ASP A 361 20.70 54.25 1.40
C ASP A 361 19.83 53.54 0.34
N VAL A 362 19.87 52.21 0.32
CA VAL A 362 19.23 51.39 -0.73
C VAL A 362 18.25 50.38 -0.17
N VAL A 363 18.56 49.77 0.99
CA VAL A 363 17.73 48.72 1.59
C VAL A 363 17.64 48.91 3.09
N ASN A 364 16.45 48.69 3.67
CA ASN A 364 16.24 48.69 5.11
C ASN A 364 16.05 47.26 5.63
N ILE A 365 16.31 47.07 6.93
CA ILE A 365 15.99 45.81 7.61
C ILE A 365 14.48 45.61 7.52
N GLY A 366 14.07 44.47 6.97
CA GLY A 366 12.67 44.10 6.77
C GLY A 366 12.15 44.27 5.35
N ASP A 367 12.89 44.90 4.45
CA ASP A 367 12.47 45.10 3.06
C ASP A 367 12.46 43.78 2.27
N MET A 368 11.48 43.63 1.37
CA MET A 368 11.37 42.50 0.45
C MET A 368 11.95 42.87 -0.91
N ILE A 369 13.07 42.24 -1.30
CA ILE A 369 13.83 42.59 -2.50
C ILE A 369 14.07 41.38 -3.43
N TRP A 370 14.10 41.64 -4.73
CA TRP A 370 14.48 40.65 -5.74
C TRP A 370 15.99 40.51 -5.84
N VAL A 371 16.51 39.31 -5.67
CA VAL A 371 17.94 39.03 -5.65
C VAL A 371 18.27 37.84 -6.54
N LYS A 372 19.35 37.95 -7.31
CA LYS A 372 19.86 36.89 -8.18
C LYS A 372 21.02 36.20 -7.48
N VAL A 373 21.03 34.88 -7.44
CA VAL A 373 22.21 34.13 -6.96
C VAL A 373 23.31 34.23 -8.00
N THR A 374 24.45 34.81 -7.64
CA THR A 374 25.58 34.96 -8.57
C THR A 374 26.57 33.80 -8.45
N GLU A 375 26.81 33.34 -7.23
CA GLU A 375 27.82 32.32 -6.94
C GLU A 375 27.55 31.69 -5.58
N ILE A 376 27.96 30.44 -5.40
CA ILE A 376 28.00 29.75 -4.12
C ILE A 376 29.47 29.42 -3.85
N ASP A 377 30.03 30.04 -2.81
CA ASP A 377 31.43 29.88 -2.40
C ASP A 377 31.71 28.45 -1.87
N GLU A 378 32.96 28.00 -1.83
CA GLU A 378 33.35 26.64 -1.38
C GLU A 378 32.92 26.32 0.07
N LYS A 379 32.60 27.36 0.85
CA LYS A 379 32.06 27.26 2.21
C LYS A 379 30.52 27.27 2.28
N GLY A 380 29.84 27.14 1.14
CA GLY A 380 28.37 27.14 1.04
C GLY A 380 27.70 28.51 1.24
N ARG A 381 28.46 29.61 1.15
CA ARG A 381 27.93 30.97 1.30
C ARG A 381 27.38 31.45 -0.04
N VAL A 382 26.11 31.87 -0.04
CA VAL A 382 25.38 32.29 -1.24
C VAL A 382 25.61 33.78 -1.47
N ASN A 383 26.29 34.12 -2.56
CA ASN A 383 26.48 35.50 -3.00
C ASN A 383 25.29 35.92 -3.87
N LEU A 384 24.70 37.06 -3.52
CA LEU A 384 23.52 37.60 -4.16
C LEU A 384 23.82 38.94 -4.85
N SER A 385 23.06 39.24 -5.89
CA SER A 385 23.13 40.52 -6.60
C SER A 385 21.74 41.08 -6.84
N TYR A 386 21.48 42.26 -6.27
CA TYR A 386 20.26 43.02 -6.50
C TYR A 386 20.29 43.73 -7.87
N LYS A 387 21.47 44.23 -8.27
CA LYS A 387 21.69 44.85 -9.58
C LYS A 387 21.42 43.89 -10.74
N ASP A 388 21.93 42.66 -10.66
CA ASP A 388 21.76 41.68 -11.72
C ASP A 388 20.31 41.15 -11.77
N ALA A 389 19.63 41.09 -10.62
CA ALA A 389 18.19 40.81 -10.57
C ALA A 389 17.35 41.89 -11.27
N LEU A 390 17.63 43.17 -10.98
CA LEU A 390 16.94 44.29 -11.64
C LEU A 390 17.19 44.34 -13.15
N ARG A 391 18.37 43.93 -13.62
CA ARG A 391 18.69 43.83 -15.05
C ARG A 391 17.88 42.72 -15.73
N ASP A 392 17.80 41.54 -15.14
CA ASP A 392 17.05 40.42 -15.69
C ASP A 392 15.54 40.67 -15.69
N ILE A 393 15.00 41.31 -14.65
CA ILE A 393 13.58 41.71 -14.60
C ILE A 393 13.28 42.71 -15.72
N LYS A 394 14.14 43.72 -15.92
CA LYS A 394 13.99 44.70 -17.02
C LYS A 394 14.15 44.05 -18.40
N ALA A 395 15.04 43.07 -18.55
CA ALA A 395 15.20 42.33 -19.80
C ALA A 395 13.98 41.48 -20.13
N ASN A 396 13.39 40.79 -19.13
CA ASN A 396 12.17 40.00 -19.30
C ASN A 396 10.90 40.84 -19.51
N GLU A 397 10.81 42.05 -18.94
CA GLU A 397 9.72 42.98 -19.24
C GLU A 397 9.82 43.60 -20.65
N GLY A 398 11.03 43.70 -21.23
CA GLY A 398 11.24 44.14 -22.60
C GLY A 398 10.71 43.15 -23.64
N VAL A 399 10.90 41.84 -23.42
CA VAL A 399 10.47 40.78 -24.35
C VAL A 399 8.94 40.63 -24.43
N LYS A 400 8.20 40.93 -23.36
CA LYS A 400 6.72 40.90 -23.36
C LYS A 400 6.05 42.09 -24.06
N LYS A 401 6.80 43.15 -24.39
CA LYS A 401 6.25 44.32 -25.12
C LYS A 401 6.46 44.26 -26.63
N GLU A 402 7.22 43.29 -27.12
CA GLU A 402 7.49 43.08 -28.55
C GLU A 402 6.84 41.79 -29.12
N SER A 403 5.89 41.18 -28.38
CA SER A 403 5.08 40.04 -28.87
C SER A 403 3.62 40.42 -29.13
#